data_AF-A0A9D9UWF9-F1
#
_entry.id   AF-A0A9D9UWF9-F1
#
_cell.length_a   1.000
_cell.length_b   1.000
_cell.length_c   1.000
_cell.angle_alpha   90.00
_cell.angle_beta   90.00
_cell.angle_gamma   90.00
#
_symmetry.space_group_name_H-M   'P 1'
#
loop_
_entity.id
_entity.type
_entity.pdbx_description
1 polymer ?
#
loop_
_entity_poly.entity_id
_entity_poly.type
_entity_poly.pdbx_seq_one_letter_code
_entity_poly.pdbx_strand_id
1 'polypeptide(L)'
;MAVLKVIATTGFFLLLVSILIICYPQFYFHDKVEYKNFQVYYDKKIPHQIYAILDTVDQLIQKSEIFDPQIKFKIFLRSNENKYNTLPFQFPDKGMGQTTFITKNIFLYKSDITSNSTYNHIGTKRALSTTIAHEIIHVQ
;
A
#
# COMPACT_ATOMS: atom_id res chain seq x y z
N MET A 1 30.50 6.36 30.21
CA MET A 1 30.78 6.58 28.77
C MET A 1 30.43 5.37 27.90
N ALA A 2 30.75 4.13 28.30
CA ALA A 2 30.40 2.91 27.54
C ALA A 2 28.89 2.70 27.38
N VAL A 3 28.10 2.87 28.45
CA VAL A 3 26.63 2.72 28.42
C VAL A 3 25.97 3.70 27.44
N LEU A 4 26.40 4.96 27.42
CA LEU A 4 25.89 5.96 26.49
C LEU A 4 26.18 5.60 25.02
N LYS A 5 27.38 5.05 24.74
CA LYS A 5 27.74 4.57 23.39
C LYS A 5 26.87 3.37 22.97
N VAL A 6 26.58 2.44 23.89
CA VAL A 6 25.70 1.30 23.61
C VAL A 6 24.29 1.77 23.30
N ILE A 7 23.72 2.65 24.13
CA ILE A 7 22.37 3.21 23.89
C ILE A 7 22.29 3.92 22.54
N ALA A 8 23.28 4.77 22.23
CA ALA A 8 23.33 5.49 20.96
C ALA A 8 23.42 4.53 19.75
N THR A 9 24.25 3.48 19.85
CA THR A 9 24.42 2.50 18.78
C THR A 9 23.15 1.70 18.56
N THR A 10 22.51 1.23 19.63
CA THR A 10 21.24 0.50 19.56
C THR A 10 20.13 1.38 18.98
N GLY A 11 20.03 2.64 19.43
CA GLY A 11 19.06 3.59 18.89
C GLY A 11 19.25 3.85 17.39
N PHE A 12 20.50 4.03 16.96
CA PHE A 12 20.83 4.19 15.54
C PHE A 12 20.47 2.95 14.71
N PHE A 13 20.77 1.75 15.22
CA PHE A 13 20.41 0.51 14.55
C PHE A 13 18.89 0.35 14.39
N LEU A 14 18.11 0.62 15.45
CA LEU A 14 16.64 0.57 15.40
C LEU A 14 16.08 1.59 14.40
N LEU A 15 16.66 2.79 14.33
CA LEU A 15 16.29 3.79 13.33
C LEU A 15 16.53 3.27 11.91
N LEU A 16 17.70 2.69 11.63
CA LEU A 16 18.02 2.13 10.31
C LEU A 16 17.06 1.02 9.90
N VAL A 17 16.77 0.09 10.82
CA VAL A 17 15.78 -0.98 10.59
C VAL A 17 14.40 -0.39 10.30
N SER A 18 13.99 0.64 11.05
CA SER A 18 12.69 1.29 10.83
C SER A 18 12.61 1.96 9.45
N ILE A 19 13.68 2.64 9.02
CA ILE A 19 13.76 3.26 7.70
C ILE A 19 13.66 2.19 6.60
N LEU A 20 14.39 1.08 6.74
CA LEU A 20 14.33 -0.03 5.78
C LEU A 20 12.91 -0.59 5.66
N ILE A 21 12.23 -0.78 6.78
CA ILE A 21 10.85 -1.25 6.84
C ILE A 21 9.88 -0.29 6.14
N ILE A 22 10.04 1.03 6.33
CA ILE A 22 9.20 2.06 5.71
C ILE A 22 9.43 2.12 4.20
N CYS A 23 10.70 2.08 3.77
CA CYS A 23 11.06 2.17 2.35
C CYS A 23 10.77 0.90 1.56
N TYR A 24 10.82 -0.26 2.23
CA TYR A 24 10.70 -1.58 1.60
C TYR A 24 9.64 -2.46 2.28
N PRO A 25 8.36 -2.02 2.31
CA PRO A 25 7.28 -2.77 2.95
C PRO A 25 6.99 -4.10 2.25
N GLN A 26 7.46 -4.32 1.01
CA GLN A 26 7.20 -5.54 0.26
C GLN A 26 7.64 -6.83 0.96
N PHE A 27 8.61 -6.77 1.88
CA PHE A 27 9.09 -7.94 2.62
C PHE A 27 8.03 -8.58 3.53
N TYR A 28 6.93 -7.88 3.80
CA TYR A 28 5.83 -8.39 4.61
C TYR A 28 4.78 -9.16 3.85
N PHE A 29 4.74 -9.00 2.53
CA PHE A 29 3.65 -9.52 1.71
C PHE A 29 4.01 -10.89 1.16
N HIS A 30 2.99 -11.75 1.09
CA HIS A 30 3.17 -13.13 0.68
C HIS A 30 3.26 -13.28 -0.83
N ASP A 31 2.50 -12.45 -1.55
CA ASP A 31 2.35 -12.57 -3.00
C ASP A 31 2.46 -11.20 -3.67
N LYS A 32 2.87 -11.22 -4.94
CA LYS A 32 3.10 -10.05 -5.78
C LYS A 32 2.68 -10.34 -7.21
N VAL A 33 1.98 -9.39 -7.82
CA VAL A 33 1.79 -9.36 -9.27
C VAL A 33 2.27 -8.03 -9.84
N GLU A 34 2.82 -8.10 -11.05
CA GLU A 34 3.10 -6.93 -11.88
C GLU A 34 2.19 -6.97 -13.11
N TYR A 35 1.50 -5.88 -13.37
CA TYR A 35 0.60 -5.78 -14.51
C TYR A 35 0.52 -4.33 -14.97
N LYS A 36 0.85 -4.06 -16.23
CA LYS A 36 1.01 -2.70 -16.76
C LYS A 36 1.93 -1.88 -15.85
N ASN A 37 1.44 -0.74 -15.35
CA ASN A 37 2.16 0.16 -14.46
C ASN A 37 1.92 -0.15 -12.97
N PHE A 38 1.25 -1.25 -12.64
CA PHE A 38 0.88 -1.60 -11.28
C PHE A 38 1.76 -2.73 -10.74
N GLN A 39 2.27 -2.53 -9.53
CA GLN A 39 2.83 -3.58 -8.68
C GLN A 39 1.91 -3.76 -7.47
N VAL A 40 1.22 -4.89 -7.40
CA VAL A 40 0.31 -5.18 -6.29
C VAL A 40 0.94 -6.21 -5.37
N TYR A 41 1.02 -5.86 -4.09
CA TYR A 41 1.49 -6.73 -3.01
C TYR A 41 0.31 -7.10 -2.12
N TYR A 42 0.16 -8.38 -1.82
CA TYR A 42 -0.93 -8.89 -0.98
C TYR A 42 -0.42 -9.89 0.05
N ASP A 43 -1.05 -9.91 1.22
CA ASP A 43 -0.68 -10.78 2.34
C ASP A 43 -1.21 -12.22 2.21
N LYS A 44 -1.91 -12.48 1.11
CA LYS A 44 -2.43 -13.77 0.68
C LYS A 44 -2.17 -13.92 -0.82
N LYS A 45 -2.42 -15.11 -1.34
CA LYS A 45 -2.41 -15.35 -2.78
C LYS A 45 -3.33 -14.38 -3.50
N ILE A 46 -2.84 -13.76 -4.56
CA ILE A 46 -3.56 -12.78 -5.38
C ILE A 46 -4.43 -13.56 -6.37
N PRO A 47 -5.77 -13.41 -6.32
CA PRO A 47 -6.65 -14.09 -7.25
C PRO A 47 -6.68 -13.37 -8.61
N HIS A 48 -6.95 -14.10 -9.69
CA HIS A 48 -6.90 -13.57 -11.07
C HIS A 48 -7.81 -12.36 -11.32
N GLN A 49 -8.85 -12.17 -10.51
CA GLN A 49 -9.76 -11.02 -10.55
C GLN A 49 -9.02 -9.68 -10.42
N ILE A 50 -7.80 -9.66 -9.87
CA ILE A 50 -6.98 -8.44 -9.77
C ILE A 50 -6.76 -7.78 -11.14
N TYR A 51 -6.61 -8.54 -12.21
CA TYR A 51 -6.31 -7.99 -13.54
C TYR A 51 -7.48 -7.14 -14.05
N ALA A 52 -8.72 -7.63 -13.90
CA ALA A 52 -9.93 -6.88 -14.28
C ALA A 52 -10.13 -5.61 -13.42
N ILE A 53 -9.77 -5.69 -12.12
CA ILE A 53 -9.79 -4.54 -11.22
C ILE A 53 -8.78 -3.49 -11.69
N LEU A 54 -7.56 -3.91 -12.02
CA LEU A 54 -6.51 -3.02 -12.51
C LEU A 54 -6.81 -2.44 -13.89
N ASP A 55 -7.49 -3.17 -14.78
CA ASP A 55 -8.00 -2.63 -16.04
C ASP A 55 -9.04 -1.54 -15.80
N THR A 56 -9.92 -1.74 -14.81
CA THR A 56 -10.88 -0.70 -14.41
C THR A 56 -10.17 0.52 -13.84
N VAL A 57 -9.13 0.33 -13.02
CA VAL A 57 -8.30 1.42 -12.49
C VAL A 57 -7.64 2.19 -13.63
N ASP A 58 -7.01 1.49 -14.57
CA ASP A 58 -6.34 2.05 -15.75
C ASP A 58 -7.29 2.93 -16.57
N GLN A 59 -8.50 2.44 -16.86
CA GLN A 59 -9.54 3.22 -17.54
C GLN A 59 -10.00 4.47 -16.78
N LEU A 60 -10.00 4.43 -15.44
CA LEU A 60 -10.37 5.58 -14.61
C LEU A 60 -9.28 6.64 -14.59
N ILE A 61 -8.02 6.23 -14.44
CA ILE A 61 -6.89 7.17 -14.30
C ILE A 61 -6.50 7.80 -15.64
N GLN A 62 -6.65 7.08 -16.76
CA GLN A 62 -6.39 7.62 -18.11
C GLN A 62 -7.28 8.82 -18.48
N LYS A 63 -8.41 9.02 -17.78
CA LYS A 63 -9.27 10.19 -17.95
C LYS A 63 -8.75 11.45 -17.26
N SER A 64 -7.73 11.31 -16.41
CA SER A 64 -7.14 12.41 -15.65
C SER A 64 -6.05 13.10 -16.46
N GLU A 65 -6.09 14.43 -16.58
CA GLU A 65 -5.09 15.21 -17.34
C GLU A 65 -3.69 15.14 -16.74
N ILE A 66 -3.59 14.83 -15.44
CA ILE A 66 -2.33 14.70 -14.70
C ILE A 66 -1.73 13.29 -14.81
N PHE A 67 -2.39 12.35 -15.51
CA PHE A 67 -1.93 10.98 -15.65
C PHE A 67 -0.61 10.86 -16.43
N ASP A 68 0.45 10.43 -15.73
CA ASP A 68 1.72 10.05 -16.35
C ASP A 68 1.84 8.52 -16.50
N PRO A 69 1.84 7.99 -17.74
CA PRO A 69 1.98 6.56 -18.01
C PRO A 69 3.39 6.01 -17.71
N GLN A 70 4.38 6.82 -17.37
CA GLN A 70 5.71 6.36 -16.98
C GLN A 70 5.80 6.02 -15.47
N ILE A 71 4.84 6.48 -14.66
CA ILE A 71 4.84 6.23 -13.22
C ILE A 71 4.42 4.79 -12.94
N LYS A 72 5.21 4.09 -12.13
CA LYS A 72 4.86 2.78 -11.57
C LYS A 72 4.22 2.93 -10.19
N PHE A 73 3.02 2.39 -10.03
CA PHE A 73 2.26 2.44 -8.79
C PHE A 73 2.49 1.19 -7.96
N LYS A 74 2.95 1.35 -6.72
CA LYS A 74 3.06 0.26 -5.74
C LYS A 74 1.85 0.28 -4.82
N ILE A 75 1.07 -0.79 -4.87
CA ILE A 75 -0.19 -0.94 -4.15
C ILE A 75 -0.04 -2.08 -3.14
N PHE A 76 -0.31 -1.79 -1.89
CA PHE A 76 -0.19 -2.72 -0.77
C PHE A 76 -1.58 -2.99 -0.19
N LEU A 77 -1.99 -4.24 -0.31
CA LEU A 77 -3.30 -4.71 0.12
C LEU A 77 -3.13 -5.63 1.32
N ARG A 78 -4.03 -5.55 2.31
CA ARG A 78 -4.09 -6.55 3.39
C ARG A 78 -5.48 -7.14 3.52
N SER A 79 -5.54 -8.43 3.76
CA SER A 79 -6.79 -9.18 3.92
C SER A 79 -7.37 -9.09 5.33
N ASN A 80 -6.56 -8.67 6.30
CA ASN A 80 -6.93 -8.53 7.71
C ASN A 80 -6.29 -7.26 8.27
N GLU A 81 -7.12 -6.42 8.89
CA GLU A 81 -6.77 -5.14 9.50
C GLU A 81 -5.74 -5.24 10.65
N ASN A 82 -5.66 -6.40 11.31
CA ASN A 82 -4.69 -6.64 12.38
C ASN A 82 -3.29 -7.00 11.88
N LYS A 83 -3.12 -7.16 10.56
CA LYS A 83 -1.81 -7.48 9.97
C LYS A 83 -1.04 -6.21 9.59
N TYR A 84 0.27 -6.25 9.83
CA TYR A 84 1.27 -5.28 9.37
C TYR A 84 1.06 -3.84 9.82
N ASN A 85 0.38 -3.62 10.95
CA ASN A 85 0.29 -2.29 11.57
C ASN A 85 1.49 -2.03 12.52
N THR A 86 2.70 -2.38 12.07
CA THR A 86 3.91 -2.28 12.90
C THR A 86 4.41 -0.85 13.05
N LEU A 87 4.05 0.02 12.11
CA LEU A 87 4.37 1.44 12.12
C LEU A 87 3.11 2.26 11.79
N PRO A 88 2.89 3.41 12.46
CA PRO A 88 1.64 4.19 12.39
C PRO A 88 1.39 4.89 11.04
N PHE A 89 2.23 4.65 10.03
CA PHE A 89 2.20 5.37 8.75
C PHE A 89 2.01 4.45 7.53
N GLN A 90 1.84 3.14 7.73
CA GLN A 90 1.67 2.20 6.62
C GLN A 90 0.22 2.11 6.17
N PHE A 91 -0.71 1.75 7.05
CA PHE A 91 -2.12 1.64 6.72
C PHE A 91 -2.95 2.76 7.35
N PRO A 92 -4.03 3.22 6.69
CA PRO A 92 -4.80 4.34 7.21
C PRO A 92 -5.65 3.92 8.41
N ASP A 93 -5.70 4.74 9.46
CA ASP A 93 -6.55 4.46 10.63
C ASP A 93 -8.03 4.78 10.38
N LYS A 94 -8.31 5.78 9.54
CA LYS A 94 -9.68 6.27 9.29
C LYS A 94 -10.17 6.03 7.86
N GLY A 95 -9.28 6.14 6.88
CA GLY A 95 -9.56 5.99 5.45
C GLY A 95 -9.63 4.54 4.97
N MET A 96 -10.00 4.36 3.70
CA MET A 96 -9.96 3.05 3.01
C MET A 96 -8.65 2.84 2.25
N GLY A 97 -7.97 3.93 1.94
CA GLY A 97 -6.66 4.00 1.30
C GLY A 97 -5.89 5.19 1.86
N GLN A 98 -4.58 5.15 1.67
CA GLN A 98 -3.72 6.32 1.76
C GLN A 98 -2.51 6.16 0.85
N THR A 99 -2.04 7.27 0.30
CA THR A 99 -0.75 7.36 -0.38
C THR A 99 0.27 8.03 0.52
N THR A 100 1.38 7.34 0.77
CA THR A 100 2.47 7.89 1.59
C THR A 100 3.21 9.00 0.85
N PHE A 101 3.48 10.11 1.54
CA PHE A 101 4.09 11.28 0.91
C PHE A 101 5.50 11.02 0.36
N ILE A 102 6.35 10.31 1.12
CA ILE A 102 7.76 10.10 0.78
C ILE A 102 7.92 8.97 -0.24
N THR A 103 7.38 7.79 0.06
CA THR A 103 7.59 6.60 -0.79
C THR A 103 6.61 6.50 -1.95
N LYS A 104 5.55 7.33 -1.95
CA LYS A 104 4.44 7.28 -2.92
C LYS A 104 3.78 5.89 -3.04
N ASN A 105 4.00 5.04 -2.03
CA ASN A 105 3.35 3.76 -1.88
C ASN A 105 1.90 3.97 -1.48
N ILE A 106 1.00 3.22 -2.11
CA ILE A 106 -0.44 3.23 -1.87
C ILE A 106 -0.78 2.06 -0.95
N PHE A 107 -1.45 2.32 0.17
CA PHE A 107 -1.84 1.29 1.13
C PHE A 107 -3.35 1.31 1.35
N LEU A 108 -3.99 0.14 1.23
CA LEU A 108 -5.43 0.00 1.41
C LEU A 108 -5.72 -0.68 2.75
N TYR A 109 -6.71 -0.17 3.49
CA TYR A 109 -7.00 -0.63 4.86
C TYR A 109 -7.34 -2.11 4.94
N LYS A 110 -8.41 -2.58 4.33
CA LYS A 110 -8.71 -4.02 4.24
C LYS A 110 -9.29 -4.26 2.88
N SER A 111 -8.77 -5.25 2.17
CA SER A 111 -9.16 -5.48 0.78
C SER A 111 -9.49 -6.95 0.53
N ASP A 112 -10.55 -7.14 -0.25
CA ASP A 112 -10.96 -8.41 -0.84
C ASP A 112 -11.01 -8.23 -2.36
N ILE A 113 -10.03 -8.83 -3.03
CA ILE A 113 -9.88 -8.76 -4.48
C ILE A 113 -11.01 -9.55 -5.17
N THR A 114 -11.47 -10.65 -4.59
CA THR A 114 -12.49 -11.52 -5.20
C THR A 114 -13.81 -10.78 -5.37
N SER A 115 -14.17 -9.95 -4.40
CA SER A 115 -15.39 -9.14 -4.41
C SER A 115 -15.18 -7.69 -4.85
N ASN A 116 -14.00 -7.33 -5.39
CA ASN A 116 -13.62 -5.96 -5.75
C ASN A 116 -13.95 -4.95 -4.63
N SER A 117 -13.52 -5.24 -3.41
CA SER A 117 -13.98 -4.50 -2.23
C SER A 117 -12.84 -4.05 -1.33
N THR A 118 -12.97 -2.84 -0.78
CA THR A 118 -12.15 -2.33 0.31
C THR A 118 -13.03 -1.78 1.42
N TYR A 119 -12.49 -1.77 2.64
CA TYR A 119 -13.21 -1.36 3.84
C TYR A 119 -12.45 -0.27 4.59
N ASN A 120 -13.12 0.49 5.45
CA ASN A 120 -12.47 1.31 6.47
C ASN A 120 -12.60 0.66 7.86
N HIS A 121 -12.05 1.31 8.89
CA HIS A 121 -12.08 0.82 10.27
C HIS A 121 -13.48 0.60 10.88
N ILE A 122 -14.52 1.28 10.36
CA ILE A 122 -15.92 1.08 10.78
C ILE A 122 -16.67 0.09 9.89
N GLY A 123 -15.99 -0.57 8.94
CA GLY A 123 -16.57 -1.59 8.07
C GLY A 123 -17.37 -1.05 6.88
N THR A 124 -17.33 0.26 6.60
CA THR A 124 -17.93 0.80 5.36
C THR A 124 -17.22 0.21 4.15
N LYS A 125 -17.99 -0.24 3.17
CA LYS A 125 -17.49 -0.91 1.97
C LYS A 125 -17.48 0.03 0.77
N ARG A 126 -16.42 0.01 -0.04
CA ARG A 126 -16.36 0.62 -1.39
C ARG A 126 -15.70 -0.32 -2.39
N ALA A 127 -15.86 0.00 -3.67
CA ALA A 127 -15.18 -0.70 -4.74
C ALA A 127 -13.66 -0.50 -4.64
N LEU A 128 -12.91 -1.59 -4.65
CA LEU A 128 -11.45 -1.56 -4.56
C LEU A 128 -10.83 -0.78 -5.74
N SER A 129 -11.32 -1.01 -6.96
CA SER A 129 -10.88 -0.27 -8.16
C SER A 129 -11.02 1.25 -8.00
N THR A 130 -12.19 1.73 -7.56
CA THR A 130 -12.43 3.17 -7.38
C THR A 130 -11.55 3.76 -6.28
N THR A 131 -11.32 3.04 -5.18
CA THR A 131 -10.42 3.52 -4.13
C THR A 131 -8.97 3.56 -4.60
N ILE A 132 -8.47 2.55 -5.31
CA ILE A 132 -7.11 2.59 -5.88
C ILE A 132 -6.96 3.78 -6.83
N ALA A 133 -7.92 4.00 -7.73
CA ALA A 133 -7.89 5.13 -8.65
C ALA A 133 -7.88 6.48 -7.92
N HIS A 134 -8.65 6.61 -6.82
CA HIS A 134 -8.63 7.80 -5.97
C HIS A 134 -7.25 8.05 -5.35
N GLU A 135 -6.61 7.01 -4.81
CA GLU A 135 -5.30 7.14 -4.18
C GLU A 135 -4.18 7.46 -5.19
N ILE A 136 -4.26 6.94 -6.42
CA ILE A 136 -3.27 7.21 -7.47
C ILE A 136 -3.14 8.71 -7.78
N ILE A 137 -4.23 9.47 -7.68
CA ILE A 137 -4.19 10.93 -7.89
C ILE A 137 -3.25 11.63 -6.88
N HIS A 138 -3.02 11.05 -5.70
CA HIS A 138 -2.09 11.58 -4.70
C HIS A 138 -0.62 11.18 -4.95
N VAL A 139 -0.36 10.31 -5.93
CA VAL A 139 1.02 9.92 -6.31
C VAL A 139 1.68 11.00 -7.16
N GLN A 140 0.92 11.60 -8.07
CA GLN A 140 1.36 12.60 -9.04
C GLN A 140 1.79 13.91 -8.39
#